data_AF-A0A355ULS6-F1
#
_entry.id   AF-A0A355ULS6-F1
#
_cell.length_a   1.000
_cell.length_b   1.000
_cell.length_c   1.000
_cell.angle_alpha   90.00
_cell.angle_beta   90.00
_cell.angle_gamma   90.00
#
_symmetry.space_group_name_H-M   'P 1'
#
loop_
_entity.id
_entity.type
_entity.pdbx_description
1 polymer ?
#
loop_
_entity_poly.entity_id
_entity_poly.type
_entity_poly.pdbx_seq_one_letter_code
_entity_poly.pdbx_strand_id
1 'polypeptide(L)'
;MKKLVSLLTLIAIFSVATSSFAQKYGNTPKDSVDCIMNNSLYQEFYNQKNYKDAYEPWKNAVKACPMNHVNLYIRGVVILKNLIVQAQTPETQQKYIDELMELYDKRTLAFGQEANNIARKAKDLSELKPNEKERIYNLYKEAAAKGGEKGVDLDDQYKPLYLKACFDYLASIQAHEGQMAPLFDAYDYASDALDFSKKQAIEAGDTKTAEKAQDYITATEQIIEPFASCDKIIPIYQPKFDAEPNNVELLKKITTNLERKGCTKSDLFFSATENLHKIEPTSKSAFMMGQMLAAKERFKDAAPFFKEALEKSTTNEDKAKACMYWAQMLMASDQYSAARSAFYQVSNYDKSKEGEALYFVASMYLSSAASCATHEGKIRGAAWAAYDKAARAKSLDPSIADKCEQLMRSAVGQWPTTENAFFYEITNGQSYHVGCWINESTTVRLR
;
A
#
# COMPACT_ATOMS: atom_id res chain seq x y z
N MET A 1 1.70 -67.19 77.71
CA MET A 1 2.76 -66.17 77.84
C MET A 1 2.95 -65.50 76.49
N LYS A 2 3.03 -64.17 76.47
CA LYS A 2 3.03 -63.28 75.30
C LYS A 2 4.41 -63.21 74.62
N LYS A 3 4.39 -62.63 73.40
CA LYS A 3 5.49 -62.01 72.61
C LYS A 3 6.24 -62.97 71.68
N LEU A 4 6.67 -62.59 70.48
CA LEU A 4 6.30 -61.58 69.47
C LEU A 4 7.20 -61.96 68.28
N VAL A 5 6.65 -62.09 67.07
CA VAL A 5 7.42 -62.38 65.85
C VAL A 5 8.34 -61.20 65.53
N SER A 6 9.63 -61.45 65.30
CA SER A 6 10.57 -60.45 64.76
C SER A 6 11.09 -60.92 63.41
N LEU A 7 10.72 -60.12 62.40
CA LEU A 7 11.02 -60.21 60.99
C LEU A 7 12.37 -59.49 60.75
N LEU A 8 13.40 -60.19 60.28
CA LEU A 8 14.67 -59.58 59.87
C LEU A 8 14.70 -59.47 58.34
N THR A 9 14.30 -58.30 57.86
CA THR A 9 14.31 -57.88 56.46
C THR A 9 15.73 -57.50 56.02
N LEU A 10 16.20 -58.16 54.96
CA LEU A 10 17.44 -57.86 54.24
C LEU A 10 17.26 -56.52 53.50
N ILE A 11 18.01 -55.48 53.86
CA ILE A 11 18.03 -54.18 53.17
C ILE A 11 18.86 -54.32 51.90
N ALA A 12 18.19 -54.41 50.75
CA ALA A 12 18.82 -54.25 49.45
C ALA A 12 19.01 -52.76 49.15
N ILE A 13 20.26 -52.31 49.05
CA ILE A 13 20.64 -50.97 48.59
C ILE A 13 20.33 -50.91 47.10
N PHE A 14 19.17 -50.34 46.75
CA PHE A 14 18.83 -50.01 45.37
C PHE A 14 19.59 -48.74 44.98
N SER A 15 20.70 -48.92 44.27
CA SER A 15 21.39 -47.82 43.59
C SER A 15 20.49 -47.39 42.42
N VAL A 16 19.70 -46.34 42.64
CA VAL A 16 19.01 -45.65 41.55
C VAL A 16 20.08 -44.95 40.73
N ALA A 17 20.56 -45.63 39.68
CA ALA A 17 21.23 -44.97 38.58
C ALA A 17 20.20 -44.06 37.92
N THR A 18 20.16 -42.79 38.34
CA THR A 18 19.52 -41.75 37.54
C THR A 18 20.34 -41.67 36.26
N SER A 19 19.81 -42.22 35.17
CA SER A 19 20.30 -41.93 33.84
C SER A 19 19.99 -40.47 33.55
N SER A 20 20.85 -39.57 34.00
CA SER A 20 20.94 -38.23 33.47
C SER A 20 21.25 -38.40 31.99
N PHE A 21 20.26 -38.16 31.14
CA PHE A 21 20.52 -37.93 29.72
C PHE A 21 21.50 -36.76 29.64
N ALA A 22 22.79 -37.05 29.48
CA ALA A 22 23.78 -36.03 29.23
C ALA A 22 23.37 -35.34 27.92
N GLN A 23 22.93 -34.08 28.01
CA GLN A 23 22.63 -33.28 26.84
C GLN A 23 23.92 -33.19 26.02
N LYS A 24 23.93 -33.83 24.85
CA LYS A 24 25.09 -33.83 23.96
C LYS A 24 25.16 -32.48 23.26
N TYR A 25 26.16 -31.69 23.64
CA TYR A 25 26.48 -30.41 22.99
C TYR A 25 27.81 -30.52 22.24
N GLY A 26 27.87 -29.97 21.03
CA GLY A 26 29.07 -30.04 20.18
C GLY A 26 29.32 -31.44 19.59
N ASN A 27 30.50 -31.62 18.99
CA ASN A 27 30.85 -32.83 18.24
C ASN A 27 31.47 -33.91 19.13
N THR A 28 32.06 -33.52 20.26
CA THR A 28 32.79 -34.41 21.17
C THR A 28 32.27 -34.34 22.62
N PRO A 29 32.50 -35.38 23.46
CA PRO A 29 32.18 -35.31 24.88
C PRO A 29 32.86 -34.15 25.62
N LYS A 30 34.06 -33.77 25.18
CA LYS A 30 34.79 -32.61 25.70
C LYS A 30 34.01 -31.31 25.40
N ASP A 31 33.49 -31.17 24.19
CA ASP A 31 32.68 -30.00 23.82
C ASP A 31 31.43 -29.88 24.68
N SER A 32 30.84 -31.01 25.10
CA SER A 32 29.68 -31.00 26.00
C SER A 32 30.03 -30.49 27.40
N VAL A 33 31.17 -30.90 27.95
CA VAL A 33 31.66 -30.42 29.25
C VAL A 33 32.04 -28.94 29.17
N ASP A 34 32.81 -28.57 28.14
CA ASP A 34 33.25 -27.19 27.92
C ASP A 34 32.05 -26.27 27.69
N CYS A 35 31.03 -26.72 26.94
CA CYS A 35 29.79 -25.99 26.74
C CYS A 35 29.08 -25.71 28.06
N ILE A 36 28.83 -26.74 28.89
CA ILE A 36 28.08 -26.60 30.14
C ILE A 36 28.82 -25.66 31.10
N MET A 37 30.13 -25.85 31.25
CA MET A 37 30.97 -25.04 32.14
C MET A 37 30.99 -23.58 31.70
N ASN A 38 31.34 -23.32 30.45
CA ASN A 38 31.46 -21.95 29.93
C ASN A 38 30.10 -21.25 29.87
N ASN A 39 29.02 -21.99 29.57
CA ASN A 39 27.66 -21.45 29.58
C ASN A 39 27.22 -21.07 31.00
N SER A 40 27.56 -21.83 32.03
CA SER A 40 27.28 -21.45 33.41
C SER A 40 28.06 -20.19 33.81
N LEU A 41 29.36 -20.16 33.53
CA LEU A 41 30.25 -19.07 33.93
C LEU A 41 29.88 -17.74 33.25
N TYR A 42 29.70 -17.71 31.92
CA TYR A 42 29.40 -16.44 31.27
C TYR A 42 28.03 -15.91 31.70
N GLN A 43 27.06 -16.78 31.97
CA GLN A 43 25.73 -16.36 32.38
C GLN A 43 25.74 -15.67 33.74
N GLU A 44 26.51 -16.19 34.70
CA GLU A 44 26.67 -15.57 36.00
C GLU A 44 27.26 -14.16 35.86
N PHE A 45 28.38 -14.02 35.14
CA PHE A 45 28.99 -12.72 34.90
C PHE A 45 28.08 -11.76 34.10
N TYR A 46 27.35 -12.28 33.10
CA TYR A 46 26.40 -11.51 32.31
C TYR A 46 25.25 -10.96 33.17
N ASN A 47 24.70 -11.78 34.07
CA ASN A 47 23.62 -11.39 34.97
C ASN A 47 24.07 -10.31 35.96
N GLN A 48 25.34 -10.38 36.39
CA GLN A 48 25.98 -9.34 37.20
C GLN A 48 26.39 -8.09 36.39
N LYS A 49 26.15 -8.08 35.07
CA LYS A 49 26.60 -7.03 34.12
C LYS A 49 28.13 -6.86 34.07
N ASN A 50 28.89 -7.85 34.51
CA ASN A 50 30.34 -7.89 34.41
C ASN A 50 30.74 -8.47 33.04
N TYR A 51 30.59 -7.66 31.99
CA TYR A 51 30.80 -8.10 30.61
C TYR A 51 32.26 -8.42 30.27
N LYS A 52 33.21 -7.77 30.97
CA LYS A 52 34.64 -8.03 30.80
C LYS A 52 34.98 -9.48 31.20
N ASP A 53 34.52 -9.92 32.36
CA ASP A 53 34.77 -11.27 32.83
C ASP A 53 33.84 -12.31 32.16
N ALA A 54 32.69 -11.87 31.63
CA ALA A 54 31.82 -12.73 30.82
C ALA A 54 32.40 -13.08 29.44
N TYR A 55 33.28 -12.25 28.87
CA TYR A 55 33.73 -12.35 27.48
C TYR A 55 34.45 -13.66 27.15
N GLU A 56 35.45 -14.06 27.92
CA GLU A 56 36.22 -15.28 27.63
C GLU A 56 35.38 -16.56 27.79
N PRO A 57 34.62 -16.75 28.89
CA PRO A 57 33.70 -17.89 28.99
C PRO A 57 32.64 -17.88 27.89
N TRP A 58 32.08 -16.72 27.53
CA TRP A 58 31.11 -16.62 26.44
C TRP A 58 31.70 -17.06 25.10
N LYS A 59 32.89 -16.57 24.76
CA LYS A 59 33.59 -16.90 23.51
C LYS A 59 33.87 -18.40 23.40
N ASN A 60 34.28 -19.02 24.50
CA ASN A 60 34.48 -20.46 24.58
C ASN A 60 33.17 -21.24 24.43
N ALA A 61 32.07 -20.76 25.00
CA ALA A 61 30.75 -21.37 24.82
C ALA A 61 30.28 -21.33 23.35
N VAL A 62 30.46 -20.19 22.65
CA VAL A 62 30.14 -20.08 21.22
C VAL A 62 30.94 -21.08 20.39
N LYS A 63 32.22 -21.29 20.71
CA LYS A 63 33.07 -22.26 20.01
C LYS A 63 32.68 -23.71 20.29
N ALA A 64 32.42 -24.06 21.54
CA ALA A 64 32.14 -25.43 21.96
C ALA A 64 30.74 -25.91 21.53
N CYS A 65 29.73 -25.03 21.60
CA CYS A 65 28.34 -25.40 21.35
C CYS A 65 27.54 -24.29 20.65
N PRO A 66 27.89 -23.95 19.40
CA PRO A 66 27.28 -22.83 18.67
C PRO A 66 25.77 -22.98 18.47
N MET A 67 25.22 -24.19 18.51
CA MET A 67 23.78 -24.46 18.34
C MET A 67 23.04 -24.70 19.66
N ASN A 68 23.67 -24.49 20.83
CA ASN A 68 23.04 -24.75 22.13
C ASN A 68 21.78 -23.90 22.35
N HIS A 69 21.90 -22.57 22.26
CA HIS A 69 20.75 -21.67 22.35
C HIS A 69 21.06 -20.31 21.70
N VAL A 70 20.06 -19.69 21.07
CA VAL A 70 20.20 -18.39 20.36
C VAL A 70 20.70 -17.26 21.26
N ASN A 71 20.44 -17.35 22.57
CA ASN A 71 20.92 -16.39 23.58
C ASN A 71 22.45 -16.26 23.63
N LEU A 72 23.20 -17.28 23.19
CA LEU A 72 24.66 -17.15 23.05
C LEU A 72 25.00 -15.95 22.15
N TYR A 73 24.30 -15.79 21.03
CA TYR A 73 24.55 -14.70 20.10
C TYR A 73 23.93 -13.39 20.60
N ILE A 74 22.69 -13.42 21.10
CA ILE A 74 22.00 -12.21 21.59
C ILE A 74 22.77 -11.56 22.74
N ARG A 75 23.21 -12.36 23.73
CA ARG A 75 24.02 -11.86 24.86
C ARG A 75 25.43 -11.49 24.41
N GLY A 76 25.99 -12.22 23.44
CA GLY A 76 27.26 -11.90 22.82
C GLY A 76 27.31 -10.50 22.21
N VAL A 77 26.26 -10.09 21.51
CA VAL A 77 26.13 -8.72 20.99
C VAL A 77 26.22 -7.69 22.13
N VAL A 78 25.54 -7.93 23.25
CA VAL A 78 25.58 -7.03 24.42
C VAL A 78 26.98 -6.98 25.04
N ILE A 79 27.63 -8.13 25.23
CA ILE A 79 29.00 -8.23 25.75
C ILE A 79 29.95 -7.43 24.85
N LEU A 80 29.95 -7.70 23.54
CA LEU A 80 30.83 -7.04 22.58
C LEU A 80 30.57 -5.54 22.50
N LYS A 81 29.30 -5.10 22.43
CA LYS A 81 28.98 -3.66 22.44
C LYS A 81 29.51 -2.96 23.69
N ASN A 82 29.43 -3.60 24.85
CA ASN A 82 29.98 -3.03 26.07
C ASN A 82 31.52 -2.93 26.03
N LEU A 83 32.20 -3.97 25.53
CA LEU A 83 33.65 -3.98 25.34
C LEU A 83 34.12 -2.93 24.32
N ILE A 84 33.36 -2.70 23.24
CA ILE A 84 33.63 -1.66 22.24
C ILE A 84 33.62 -0.27 22.89
N VAL A 85 32.67 -0.01 23.80
CA VAL A 85 32.58 1.27 24.53
C VAL A 85 33.72 1.41 25.54
N GLN A 86 34.17 0.32 26.16
CA GLN A 86 35.24 0.32 27.17
C GLN A 86 36.65 0.21 26.59
N ALA A 87 36.78 -0.04 25.28
CA ALA A 87 38.06 -0.22 24.62
C ALA A 87 38.94 1.02 24.76
N GLN A 88 40.19 0.82 25.18
CA GLN A 88 41.14 1.90 25.46
C GLN A 88 41.86 2.41 24.21
N THR A 89 41.87 1.63 23.13
CA THR A 89 42.56 1.99 21.88
C THR A 89 41.66 1.75 20.67
N PRO A 90 41.84 2.52 19.58
CA PRO A 90 41.10 2.31 18.33
C PRO A 90 41.28 0.88 17.76
N GLU A 91 42.45 0.28 17.91
CA GLU A 91 42.75 -1.08 17.43
C GLU A 91 41.95 -2.13 18.22
N THR A 92 41.88 -1.96 19.54
CA THR A 92 41.11 -2.85 20.42
C THR A 92 39.61 -2.70 20.14
N GLN A 93 39.16 -1.46 19.94
CA GLN A 93 37.78 -1.18 19.56
C GLN A 93 37.43 -1.83 18.22
N GLN A 94 38.30 -1.67 17.21
CA GLN A 94 38.10 -2.27 15.89
C GLN A 94 38.04 -3.79 15.96
N LYS A 95 38.92 -4.44 16.74
CA LYS A 95 38.89 -5.89 16.96
C LYS A 95 37.53 -6.38 17.46
N TYR A 96 36.94 -5.69 18.45
CA TYR A 96 35.63 -6.08 18.97
C TYR A 96 34.48 -5.78 17.99
N ILE A 97 34.61 -4.74 17.16
CA ILE A 97 33.67 -4.47 16.06
C ILE A 97 33.73 -5.61 15.04
N ASP A 98 34.93 -6.04 14.63
CA ASP A 98 35.10 -7.13 13.66
C ASP A 98 34.56 -8.46 14.21
N GLU A 99 34.79 -8.73 15.50
CA GLU A 99 34.21 -9.90 16.18
C GLU A 99 32.68 -9.83 16.28
N LEU A 100 32.10 -8.64 16.47
CA LEU A 100 30.65 -8.44 16.43
C LEU A 100 30.09 -8.70 15.04
N MET A 101 30.78 -8.25 13.99
CA MET A 101 30.40 -8.52 12.61
C MET A 101 30.43 -10.02 12.30
N GLU A 102 31.46 -10.74 12.76
CA GLU A 102 31.58 -12.20 12.62
C GLU A 102 30.53 -12.96 13.45
N LEU A 103 30.12 -12.41 14.60
CA LEU A 103 29.12 -13.03 15.47
C LEU A 103 27.77 -13.18 14.78
N TYR A 104 27.37 -12.22 13.95
CA TYR A 104 26.16 -12.32 13.12
C TYR A 104 26.26 -13.43 12.06
N ASP A 105 27.44 -13.61 11.48
CA ASP A 105 27.69 -14.67 10.50
C ASP A 105 27.60 -16.05 11.18
N LYS A 106 28.22 -16.19 12.36
CA LYS A 106 28.11 -17.41 13.20
C LYS A 106 26.68 -17.69 13.63
N ARG A 107 25.91 -16.66 13.99
CA ARG A 107 24.48 -16.80 14.33
C ARG A 107 23.69 -17.36 13.15
N THR A 108 23.97 -16.87 11.95
CA THR A 108 23.34 -17.35 10.72
C THR A 108 23.66 -18.81 10.46
N LEU A 109 24.92 -19.21 10.59
CA LEU A 109 25.32 -20.62 10.45
C LEU A 109 24.66 -21.54 11.48
N ALA A 110 24.43 -21.06 12.70
CA ALA A 110 23.84 -21.86 13.77
C ALA A 110 22.30 -21.94 13.73
N PHE A 111 21.62 -20.85 13.38
CA PHE A 111 20.17 -20.70 13.56
C PHE A 111 19.41 -20.15 12.35
N GLY A 112 20.08 -19.93 11.21
CA GLY A 112 19.46 -19.34 10.02
C GLY A 112 19.12 -17.86 10.20
N GLN A 113 18.00 -17.42 9.60
CA GLN A 113 17.59 -16.00 9.54
C GLN A 113 18.63 -15.08 8.89
N GLU A 114 19.19 -15.51 7.76
CA GLU A 114 20.28 -14.83 7.05
C GLU A 114 19.97 -13.34 6.80
N ALA A 115 18.85 -13.02 6.15
CA ALA A 115 18.42 -11.64 5.88
C ALA A 115 18.41 -10.76 7.14
N ASN A 116 17.77 -11.26 8.19
CA ASN A 116 17.63 -10.56 9.46
C ASN A 116 18.96 -10.39 10.20
N ASN A 117 19.88 -11.36 10.13
CA ASN A 117 21.19 -11.23 10.77
C ASN A 117 22.10 -10.26 10.01
N ILE A 118 22.03 -10.23 8.67
CA ILE A 118 22.73 -9.22 7.86
C ILE A 118 22.17 -7.82 8.17
N ALA A 119 20.85 -7.67 8.29
CA ALA A 119 20.25 -6.37 8.64
C ALA A 119 20.62 -5.90 10.05
N ARG A 120 20.74 -6.81 11.02
CA ARG A 120 21.25 -6.51 12.38
C ARG A 120 22.71 -6.05 12.33
N LYS A 121 23.54 -6.74 11.54
CA LYS A 121 24.93 -6.37 11.27
C LYS A 121 25.02 -4.95 10.68
N ALA A 122 24.19 -4.63 9.70
CA ALA A 122 24.10 -3.29 9.10
C ALA A 122 23.69 -2.22 10.12
N LYS A 123 22.66 -2.50 10.94
CA LYS A 123 22.17 -1.58 11.98
C LYS A 123 23.28 -1.27 12.99
N ASP A 124 23.92 -2.29 13.53
CA ASP A 124 25.00 -2.11 14.51
C ASP A 124 26.21 -1.39 13.89
N LEU A 125 26.57 -1.73 12.65
CA LEU A 125 27.62 -1.02 11.93
C LEU A 125 27.27 0.47 11.72
N SER A 126 26.00 0.80 11.46
CA SER A 126 25.57 2.19 11.30
C SER A 126 25.71 3.03 12.58
N GLU A 127 25.54 2.40 13.75
CA GLU A 127 25.74 3.03 15.05
C GLU A 127 27.24 3.19 15.37
N LEU A 128 28.06 2.20 15.03
CA LEU A 128 29.46 2.11 15.42
C LEU A 128 30.44 2.77 14.42
N LYS A 129 30.10 2.76 13.15
CA LYS A 129 30.91 3.24 12.02
C LYS A 129 30.04 4.00 11.01
N PRO A 130 29.40 5.13 11.41
CA PRO A 130 28.47 5.86 10.55
C PRO A 130 29.08 6.41 9.25
N ASN A 131 30.41 6.50 9.17
CA ASN A 131 31.12 6.94 7.96
C ASN A 131 31.28 5.82 6.92
N GLU A 132 31.07 4.54 7.26
CA GLU A 132 31.14 3.39 6.34
C GLU A 132 29.84 3.22 5.54
N LYS A 133 29.32 4.33 4.99
CA LYS A 133 27.98 4.41 4.39
C LYS A 133 27.76 3.41 3.25
N GLU A 134 28.77 3.21 2.40
CA GLU A 134 28.73 2.22 1.31
C GLU A 134 28.59 0.79 1.85
N ARG A 135 29.36 0.44 2.88
CA ARG A 135 29.30 -0.89 3.50
C ARG A 135 27.95 -1.12 4.19
N ILE A 136 27.43 -0.11 4.87
CA ILE A 136 26.10 -0.17 5.51
C ILE A 136 25.00 -0.36 4.46
N TYR A 137 25.04 0.43 3.37
CA TYR A 137 24.11 0.28 2.25
C TYR A 137 24.18 -1.12 1.64
N ASN A 138 25.38 -1.63 1.35
CA ASN A 138 25.56 -2.94 0.74
C ASN A 138 25.06 -4.08 1.63
N LEU A 139 25.24 -4.00 2.96
CA LEU A 139 24.66 -4.98 3.88
C LEU A 139 23.13 -4.95 3.86
N TYR A 140 22.49 -3.76 3.89
CA TYR A 140 21.03 -3.70 3.79
C TYR A 140 20.51 -4.18 2.42
N LYS A 141 21.23 -3.88 1.34
CA LYS A 141 20.91 -4.37 -0.01
C LYS A 141 20.97 -5.89 -0.07
N GLU A 142 22.00 -6.49 0.51
CA GLU A 142 22.14 -7.95 0.62
C GLU A 142 21.02 -8.55 1.48
N ALA A 143 20.71 -7.94 2.64
CA ALA A 143 19.60 -8.36 3.48
C ALA A 143 18.25 -8.32 2.75
N ALA A 144 18.01 -7.29 1.95
CA ALA A 144 16.82 -7.17 1.12
C ALA A 144 16.76 -8.25 0.03
N ALA A 145 17.87 -8.53 -0.66
CA ALA A 145 17.96 -9.60 -1.65
C ALA A 145 17.73 -11.00 -1.04
N LYS A 146 18.11 -11.19 0.22
CA LYS A 146 17.87 -12.40 1.00
C LYS A 146 16.50 -12.43 1.70
N GLY A 147 15.71 -11.36 1.59
CA GLY A 147 14.44 -11.19 2.30
C GLY A 147 13.28 -12.02 1.75
N GLY A 148 13.52 -12.88 0.75
CA GLY A 148 12.49 -13.70 0.13
C GLY A 148 11.49 -12.90 -0.72
N GLU A 149 10.53 -13.61 -1.30
CA GLU A 149 9.47 -12.96 -2.10
C GLU A 149 8.67 -11.99 -1.23
N LYS A 150 8.44 -10.76 -1.72
CA LYS A 150 7.79 -9.68 -0.96
C LYS A 150 8.46 -9.33 0.39
N GLY A 151 9.73 -9.70 0.59
CA GLY A 151 10.48 -9.31 1.79
C GLY A 151 9.96 -9.94 3.08
N VAL A 152 9.40 -11.16 3.02
CA VAL A 152 8.83 -11.89 4.17
C VAL A 152 9.86 -12.35 5.20
N ASP A 153 11.08 -12.65 4.76
CA ASP A 153 12.15 -13.15 5.63
C ASP A 153 12.97 -12.03 6.28
N LEU A 154 12.68 -10.77 5.93
CA LEU A 154 13.28 -9.57 6.52
C LEU A 154 12.26 -8.85 7.40
N ASP A 155 12.59 -8.69 8.69
CA ASP A 155 11.72 -7.99 9.64
C ASP A 155 11.42 -6.56 9.16
N ASP A 156 10.16 -6.14 9.30
CA ASP A 156 9.65 -4.86 8.78
C ASP A 156 10.48 -3.65 9.20
N GLN A 157 11.04 -3.67 10.41
CA GLN A 157 11.85 -2.59 10.96
C GLN A 157 13.11 -2.27 10.12
N TYR A 158 13.58 -3.21 9.33
CA TYR A 158 14.78 -3.04 8.51
C TYR A 158 14.48 -2.48 7.11
N LYS A 159 13.22 -2.52 6.66
CA LYS A 159 12.82 -2.06 5.32
C LYS A 159 13.02 -0.55 5.15
N PRO A 160 12.58 0.33 6.09
CA PRO A 160 12.90 1.76 6.01
C PRO A 160 14.39 2.05 6.19
N LEU A 161 15.10 1.22 6.97
CA LEU A 161 16.54 1.40 7.21
C LEU A 161 17.37 1.11 5.96
N TYR A 162 16.94 0.18 5.11
CA TYR A 162 17.56 -0.04 3.80
C TYR A 162 17.44 1.22 2.92
N LEU A 163 16.23 1.78 2.80
CA LEU A 163 16.01 3.01 2.06
C LEU A 163 16.87 4.16 2.62
N LYS A 164 16.90 4.32 3.94
CA LYS A 164 17.74 5.33 4.61
C LYS A 164 19.22 5.13 4.32
N ALA A 165 19.73 3.89 4.41
CA ALA A 165 21.14 3.60 4.15
C ALA A 165 21.51 3.88 2.67
N CYS A 166 20.61 3.58 1.73
CA CYS A 166 20.78 3.94 0.34
C CYS A 166 20.85 5.45 0.16
N PHE A 167 19.94 6.19 0.79
CA PHE A 167 19.96 7.66 0.80
C PHE A 167 21.27 8.22 1.35
N ASP A 168 21.70 7.74 2.53
CA ASP A 168 22.92 8.20 3.19
C ASP A 168 24.17 7.94 2.32
N TYR A 169 24.24 6.78 1.66
CA TYR A 169 25.30 6.44 0.73
C TYR A 169 25.31 7.35 -0.50
N LEU A 170 24.17 7.52 -1.19
CA LEU A 170 24.07 8.39 -2.37
C LEU A 170 24.41 9.84 -2.04
N ALA A 171 23.98 10.34 -0.88
CA ALA A 171 24.34 11.66 -0.40
C ALA A 171 25.85 11.79 -0.13
N SER A 172 26.51 10.72 0.35
CA SER A 172 27.94 10.75 0.64
C SER A 172 28.83 10.84 -0.59
N ILE A 173 28.36 10.32 -1.72
CA ILE A 173 29.06 10.40 -3.01
C ILE A 173 28.57 11.58 -3.86
N GLN A 174 27.70 12.43 -3.32
CA GLN A 174 27.08 13.56 -4.03
C GLN A 174 26.42 13.12 -5.35
N ALA A 175 25.69 11.99 -5.31
CA ALA A 175 25.02 11.44 -6.48
C ALA A 175 24.09 12.48 -7.13
N HIS A 176 24.21 12.64 -8.44
CA HIS A 176 23.29 13.48 -9.22
C HIS A 176 21.99 12.74 -9.53
N GLU A 177 20.97 13.43 -10.05
CA GLU A 177 19.62 12.86 -10.27
C GLU A 177 19.63 11.55 -11.08
N GLY A 178 20.41 11.47 -12.16
CA GLY A 178 20.56 10.24 -12.95
C GLY A 178 21.18 9.02 -12.23
N GLN A 179 21.77 9.21 -11.05
CA GLN A 179 22.34 8.15 -10.20
C GLN A 179 21.40 7.73 -9.06
N MET A 180 20.19 8.31 -8.98
CA MET A 180 19.25 8.06 -7.89
C MET A 180 18.42 6.79 -8.08
N ALA A 181 18.57 6.07 -9.19
CA ALA A 181 17.83 4.82 -9.44
C ALA A 181 17.87 3.82 -8.26
N PRO A 182 19.01 3.57 -7.58
CA PRO A 182 19.06 2.68 -6.42
C PRO A 182 18.18 3.12 -5.25
N LEU A 183 17.97 4.44 -5.08
CA LEU A 183 17.08 4.96 -4.03
C LEU A 183 15.64 4.52 -4.28
N PHE A 184 15.19 4.61 -5.53
CA PHE A 184 13.84 4.20 -5.91
C PHE A 184 13.68 2.69 -5.89
N ASP A 185 14.72 1.93 -6.25
CA ASP A 185 14.70 0.46 -6.10
C ASP A 185 14.55 0.06 -4.62
N ALA A 186 15.24 0.76 -3.71
CA ALA A 186 15.10 0.54 -2.27
C ALA A 186 13.72 0.96 -1.75
N TYR A 187 13.16 2.05 -2.27
CA TYR A 187 11.83 2.53 -1.92
C TYR A 187 10.74 1.56 -2.38
N ASP A 188 10.83 1.06 -3.61
CA ASP A 188 9.91 0.08 -4.18
C ASP A 188 9.91 -1.19 -3.35
N TYR A 189 11.11 -1.72 -3.06
CA TYR A 189 11.26 -2.89 -2.19
C TYR A 189 10.61 -2.66 -0.82
N ALA A 190 10.95 -1.56 -0.15
CA ALA A 190 10.44 -1.28 1.20
C ALA A 190 8.92 -1.11 1.20
N SER A 191 8.39 -0.36 0.23
CA SER A 191 6.96 -0.10 0.09
C SER A 191 6.17 -1.38 -0.16
N ASP A 192 6.55 -2.15 -1.18
CA ASP A 192 5.87 -3.39 -1.56
C ASP A 192 5.87 -4.40 -0.40
N ALA A 193 7.02 -4.53 0.27
CA ALA A 193 7.18 -5.50 1.35
C ALA A 193 6.44 -5.09 2.63
N LEU A 194 6.26 -3.78 2.88
CA LEU A 194 5.49 -3.27 4.01
C LEU A 194 3.98 -3.29 3.74
N ASP A 195 3.54 -2.93 2.53
CA ASP A 195 2.13 -3.04 2.12
C ASP A 195 1.66 -4.49 2.18
N PHE A 196 2.52 -5.43 1.75
CA PHE A 196 2.25 -6.86 1.86
C PHE A 196 2.14 -7.32 3.32
N SER A 197 3.08 -6.90 4.19
CA SER A 197 3.03 -7.19 5.64
C SER A 197 1.75 -6.66 6.28
N LYS A 198 1.40 -5.39 6.01
CA LYS A 198 0.18 -4.75 6.52
C LYS A 198 -1.07 -5.50 6.06
N LYS A 199 -1.15 -5.88 4.78
CA LYS A 199 -2.29 -6.62 4.24
C LYS A 199 -2.45 -7.98 4.94
N GLN A 200 -1.38 -8.75 5.08
CA GLN A 200 -1.42 -10.03 5.80
C GLN A 200 -1.87 -9.85 7.26
N ALA A 201 -1.37 -8.82 7.95
CA ALA A 201 -1.75 -8.55 9.34
C ALA A 201 -3.25 -8.22 9.47
N ILE A 202 -3.80 -7.42 8.54
CA ILE A 202 -5.24 -7.13 8.49
C ILE A 202 -6.06 -8.39 8.24
N GLU A 203 -5.66 -9.22 7.28
CA GLU A 203 -6.33 -10.49 6.97
C GLU A 203 -6.29 -11.48 8.15
N ALA A 204 -5.22 -11.45 8.94
CA ALA A 204 -5.06 -12.25 10.15
C ALA A 204 -5.75 -11.64 11.39
N GLY A 205 -6.30 -10.42 11.30
CA GLY A 205 -6.87 -9.71 12.44
C GLY A 205 -5.84 -9.21 13.47
N ASP A 206 -4.55 -9.17 13.11
CA ASP A 206 -3.48 -8.66 13.96
C ASP A 206 -3.33 -7.14 13.80
N THR A 207 -4.12 -6.39 14.55
CA THR A 207 -4.14 -4.93 14.51
C THR A 207 -2.79 -4.31 14.89
N LYS A 208 -2.08 -4.91 15.85
CA LYS A 208 -0.80 -4.38 16.33
C LYS A 208 0.30 -4.47 15.27
N THR A 209 0.35 -5.57 14.53
CA THR A 209 1.31 -5.71 13.44
C THR A 209 0.93 -4.81 12.26
N ALA A 210 -0.36 -4.66 11.95
CA ALA A 210 -0.84 -3.75 10.92
C ALA A 210 -0.49 -2.28 11.22
N GLU A 211 -0.65 -1.84 12.47
CA GLU A 211 -0.26 -0.49 12.94
C GLU A 211 1.26 -0.28 12.81
N LYS A 212 2.07 -1.25 13.26
CA LYS A 212 3.53 -1.16 13.11
C LYS A 212 3.97 -1.09 11.65
N ALA A 213 3.36 -1.90 10.77
CA ALA A 213 3.64 -1.83 9.35
C ALA A 213 3.28 -0.45 8.78
N GLN A 214 2.17 0.14 9.23
CA GLN A 214 1.79 1.52 8.88
C GLN A 214 2.79 2.57 9.37
N ASP A 215 3.36 2.41 10.56
CA ASP A 215 4.41 3.30 11.07
C ASP A 215 5.67 3.24 10.18
N TYR A 216 6.07 2.03 9.77
CA TYR A 216 7.21 1.85 8.87
C TYR A 216 6.93 2.35 7.45
N ILE A 217 5.69 2.23 6.96
CA ILE A 217 5.28 2.86 5.69
C ILE A 217 5.45 4.37 5.80
N THR A 218 4.96 4.97 6.90
CA THR A 218 5.08 6.41 7.14
C THR A 218 6.55 6.86 7.18
N ALA A 219 7.42 6.11 7.87
CA ALA A 219 8.85 6.38 7.89
C ALA A 219 9.48 6.29 6.49
N THR A 220 9.08 5.29 5.69
CA THR A 220 9.54 5.11 4.30
C THR A 220 9.12 6.29 3.43
N GLU A 221 7.88 6.76 3.58
CA GLU A 221 7.36 7.93 2.85
C GLU A 221 8.09 9.22 3.21
N GLN A 222 8.41 9.44 4.49
CA GLN A 222 9.18 10.61 4.95
C GLN A 222 10.60 10.64 4.37
N ILE A 223 11.25 9.49 4.23
CA ILE A 223 12.62 9.43 3.67
C ILE A 223 12.61 9.80 2.18
N ILE A 224 11.59 9.36 1.42
CA ILE A 224 11.53 9.60 -0.03
C ILE A 224 10.94 10.97 -0.38
N GLU A 225 10.20 11.62 0.53
CA GLU A 225 9.48 12.88 0.29
C GLU A 225 10.31 13.95 -0.46
N PRO A 226 11.58 14.23 -0.10
CA PRO A 226 12.38 15.24 -0.82
C PRO A 226 12.68 14.90 -2.29
N PHE A 227 12.48 13.64 -2.69
CA PHE A 227 12.72 13.09 -4.02
C PHE A 227 11.44 12.64 -4.72
N ALA A 228 10.29 12.79 -4.06
CA ALA A 228 9.03 12.22 -4.50
C ALA A 228 8.24 13.12 -5.47
N SER A 229 8.84 14.20 -5.94
CA SER A 229 8.22 15.10 -6.92
C SER A 229 8.25 14.48 -8.32
N CYS A 230 7.21 14.71 -9.12
CA CYS A 230 7.05 14.04 -10.42
C CYS A 230 8.21 14.31 -11.39
N ASP A 231 8.78 15.51 -11.34
CA ASP A 231 9.97 15.92 -12.10
C ASP A 231 11.22 15.10 -11.76
N LYS A 232 11.32 14.51 -10.56
CA LYS A 232 12.43 13.64 -10.16
C LYS A 232 12.15 12.17 -10.39
N ILE A 233 10.90 11.74 -10.19
CA ILE A 233 10.51 10.34 -10.34
C ILE A 233 10.46 9.92 -11.81
N ILE A 234 9.90 10.77 -12.68
CA ILE A 234 9.69 10.43 -14.10
C ILE A 234 11.02 10.11 -14.82
N PRO A 235 12.09 10.93 -14.71
CA PRO A 235 13.37 10.63 -15.36
C PRO A 235 14.03 9.32 -14.93
N ILE A 236 13.60 8.73 -13.81
CA ILE A 236 14.16 7.49 -13.27
C ILE A 236 13.42 6.28 -13.82
N TYR A 237 12.09 6.37 -13.92
CA TYR A 237 11.28 5.29 -14.48
C TYR A 237 11.22 5.31 -16.01
N GLN A 238 11.38 6.48 -16.65
CA GLN A 238 11.30 6.59 -18.10
C GLN A 238 12.31 5.67 -18.81
N PRO A 239 13.62 5.66 -18.47
CA PRO A 239 14.58 4.76 -19.11
C PRO A 239 14.27 3.28 -18.86
N LYS A 240 13.73 2.93 -17.68
CA LYS A 240 13.32 1.57 -17.35
C LYS A 240 12.15 1.14 -18.23
N PHE A 241 11.15 2.00 -18.37
CA PHE A 241 9.99 1.78 -19.25
C PHE A 241 10.42 1.64 -20.71
N ASP A 242 11.31 2.52 -21.19
CA ASP A 242 11.77 2.51 -22.58
C ASP A 242 12.53 1.22 -22.91
N ALA A 243 13.29 0.68 -21.95
CA ALA A 243 14.01 -0.58 -22.10
C ALA A 243 13.07 -1.80 -22.11
N GLU A 244 12.06 -1.82 -21.23
CA GLU A 244 11.16 -2.96 -21.05
C GLU A 244 9.67 -2.55 -21.03
N PRO A 245 9.12 -2.00 -22.13
CA PRO A 245 7.81 -1.32 -22.12
C PRO A 245 6.61 -2.26 -21.92
N ASN A 246 6.83 -3.58 -22.00
CA ASN A 246 5.80 -4.61 -21.84
C ASN A 246 6.07 -5.53 -20.63
N ASN A 247 7.08 -5.24 -19.80
CA ASN A 247 7.33 -6.02 -18.58
C ASN A 247 6.22 -5.71 -17.56
N VAL A 248 5.31 -6.67 -17.34
CA VAL A 248 4.13 -6.51 -16.48
C VAL A 248 4.50 -6.11 -15.05
N GLU A 249 5.57 -6.66 -14.49
CA GLU A 249 5.99 -6.32 -13.13
C GLU A 249 6.49 -4.87 -13.05
N LEU A 250 7.28 -4.45 -14.03
CA LEU A 250 7.74 -3.07 -14.14
C LEU A 250 6.57 -2.10 -14.36
N LEU A 251 5.64 -2.44 -15.24
CA LEU A 251 4.46 -1.63 -15.51
C LEU A 251 3.59 -1.46 -14.26
N LYS A 252 3.38 -2.53 -13.48
CA LYS A 252 2.69 -2.48 -12.18
C LYS A 252 3.41 -1.56 -11.20
N LYS A 253 4.74 -1.65 -11.12
CA LYS A 253 5.56 -0.75 -10.28
C LYS A 253 5.41 0.71 -10.71
N ILE A 254 5.62 1.02 -11.99
CA ILE A 254 5.53 2.39 -12.52
C ILE A 254 4.15 3.00 -12.23
N THR A 255 3.08 2.30 -12.60
CA THR A 255 1.71 2.79 -12.42
C THR A 255 1.37 2.98 -10.95
N THR A 256 1.69 2.02 -10.07
CA THR A 256 1.43 2.12 -8.63
C THR A 256 2.21 3.27 -7.99
N ASN A 257 3.49 3.41 -8.33
CA ASN A 257 4.35 4.44 -7.74
C ASN A 257 3.97 5.84 -8.19
N LEU A 258 3.75 6.04 -9.49
CA LEU A 258 3.32 7.33 -10.01
C LEU A 258 1.92 7.69 -9.51
N GLU A 259 0.99 6.75 -9.38
CA GLU A 259 -0.33 6.98 -8.77
C GLU A 259 -0.20 7.43 -7.31
N ARG A 260 0.57 6.68 -6.50
CA ARG A 260 0.81 6.98 -5.08
C ARG A 260 1.43 8.37 -4.86
N LYS A 261 2.23 8.84 -5.81
CA LYS A 261 2.85 10.18 -5.77
C LYS A 261 2.04 11.27 -6.47
N GLY A 262 0.84 10.95 -6.98
CA GLY A 262 -0.01 11.90 -7.68
C GLY A 262 0.48 12.30 -9.08
N CYS A 263 1.44 11.57 -9.65
CA CYS A 263 2.04 11.82 -10.97
C CYS A 263 1.22 11.25 -12.14
N THR A 264 -0.10 11.20 -11.97
CA THR A 264 -1.06 10.54 -12.89
C THR A 264 -1.31 11.31 -14.19
N LYS A 265 -0.80 12.54 -14.29
CA LYS A 265 -0.90 13.39 -15.49
C LYS A 265 0.29 13.26 -16.44
N SER A 266 1.29 12.45 -16.09
CA SER A 266 2.51 12.29 -16.90
C SER A 266 2.31 11.36 -18.10
N ASP A 267 3.04 11.60 -19.18
CA ASP A 267 3.02 10.72 -20.37
C ASP A 267 3.56 9.32 -20.06
N LEU A 268 4.51 9.21 -19.13
CA LEU A 268 5.01 7.93 -18.64
C LEU A 268 3.90 7.13 -17.96
N PHE A 269 3.15 7.75 -17.05
CA PHE A 269 2.02 7.09 -16.41
C PHE A 269 0.97 6.65 -17.43
N PHE A 270 0.75 7.46 -18.46
CA PHE A 270 -0.14 7.10 -19.58
C PHE A 270 0.33 5.90 -20.36
N SER A 271 1.58 5.94 -20.83
CA SER A 271 2.13 4.86 -21.64
C SER A 271 2.21 3.55 -20.85
N ALA A 272 2.59 3.63 -19.56
CA ALA A 272 2.65 2.47 -18.69
C ALA A 272 1.26 1.88 -18.38
N THR A 273 0.26 2.73 -18.08
CA THR A 273 -1.12 2.28 -17.83
C THR A 273 -1.72 1.66 -19.09
N GLU A 274 -1.49 2.27 -20.25
CA GLU A 274 -1.98 1.76 -21.53
C GLU A 274 -1.38 0.38 -21.85
N ASN A 275 -0.06 0.22 -21.72
CA ASN A 275 0.60 -1.07 -21.96
C ASN A 275 0.15 -2.13 -20.95
N LEU A 276 0.04 -1.77 -19.67
CA LEU A 276 -0.43 -2.69 -18.65
C LEU A 276 -1.86 -3.15 -18.93
N HIS A 277 -2.73 -2.21 -19.31
CA HIS A 277 -4.12 -2.50 -19.61
C HIS A 277 -4.26 -3.41 -20.85
N LYS A 278 -3.43 -3.23 -21.88
CA LYS A 278 -3.41 -4.13 -23.06
C LYS A 278 -3.06 -5.57 -22.70
N ILE A 279 -2.21 -5.79 -21.69
CA ILE A 279 -1.74 -7.13 -21.28
C ILE A 279 -2.68 -7.75 -20.24
N GLU A 280 -3.02 -6.98 -19.20
CA GLU A 280 -3.86 -7.40 -18.09
C GLU A 280 -5.00 -6.39 -17.85
N PRO A 281 -6.07 -6.44 -18.65
CA PRO A 281 -7.19 -5.50 -18.51
C PRO A 281 -7.98 -5.79 -17.23
N THR A 282 -7.83 -4.90 -16.25
CA THR A 282 -8.55 -4.89 -14.97
C THR A 282 -9.54 -3.73 -14.89
N SER A 283 -10.56 -3.84 -14.03
CA SER A 283 -11.49 -2.74 -13.77
C SER A 283 -10.76 -1.44 -13.42
N LYS A 284 -9.76 -1.51 -12.51
CA LYS A 284 -8.95 -0.35 -12.12
C LYS A 284 -8.21 0.26 -13.31
N SER A 285 -7.51 -0.55 -14.11
CA SER A 285 -6.78 -0.05 -15.28
C SER A 285 -7.69 0.59 -16.33
N ALA A 286 -8.87 0.00 -16.58
CA ALA A 286 -9.86 0.55 -17.50
C ALA A 286 -10.40 1.89 -16.98
N PHE A 287 -10.72 1.98 -15.69
CA PHE A 287 -11.19 3.22 -15.07
C PHE A 287 -10.15 4.35 -15.22
N MET A 288 -8.87 4.04 -14.99
CA MET A 288 -7.76 4.99 -15.15
C MET A 288 -7.63 5.45 -16.61
N MET A 289 -7.64 4.52 -17.58
CA MET A 289 -7.63 4.87 -19.01
C MET A 289 -8.77 5.81 -19.38
N GLY A 290 -9.98 5.55 -18.86
CA GLY A 290 -11.14 6.43 -19.01
C GLY A 290 -10.89 7.83 -18.46
N GLN A 291 -10.39 7.95 -17.22
CA GLN A 291 -10.10 9.24 -16.60
C GLN A 291 -9.05 10.05 -17.39
N MET A 292 -8.06 9.35 -17.94
CA MET A 292 -6.96 9.98 -18.66
C MET A 292 -7.40 10.53 -20.01
N LEU A 293 -8.23 9.77 -20.74
CA LEU A 293 -8.84 10.25 -21.97
C LEU A 293 -9.84 11.39 -21.70
N ALA A 294 -10.62 11.30 -20.62
CA ALA A 294 -11.52 12.37 -20.20
C ALA A 294 -10.78 13.67 -19.86
N ALA A 295 -9.63 13.58 -19.18
CA ALA A 295 -8.78 14.74 -18.87
C ALA A 295 -8.17 15.39 -20.13
N LYS A 296 -8.03 14.63 -21.22
CA LYS A 296 -7.62 15.12 -22.55
C LYS A 296 -8.83 15.52 -23.42
N GLU A 297 -10.02 15.64 -22.84
CA GLU A 297 -11.29 15.97 -23.50
C GLU A 297 -11.70 14.98 -24.62
N ARG A 298 -11.11 13.77 -24.63
CA ARG A 298 -11.44 12.69 -25.57
C ARG A 298 -12.60 11.84 -25.02
N PHE A 299 -13.74 12.47 -24.77
CA PHE A 299 -14.88 11.85 -24.09
C PHE A 299 -15.42 10.60 -24.80
N LYS A 300 -15.49 10.64 -26.14
CA LYS A 300 -15.97 9.52 -26.95
C LYS A 300 -15.07 8.28 -26.83
N ASP A 301 -13.76 8.50 -26.73
CA ASP A 301 -12.78 7.43 -26.56
C ASP A 301 -12.71 6.95 -25.10
N ALA A 302 -13.02 7.83 -24.14
CA ALA A 302 -13.04 7.49 -22.71
C ALA A 302 -14.23 6.60 -22.33
N ALA A 303 -15.40 6.79 -22.96
CA ALA A 303 -16.63 6.09 -22.61
C ALA A 303 -16.51 4.55 -22.63
N PRO A 304 -15.91 3.91 -23.65
CA PRO A 304 -15.69 2.45 -23.67
C PRO A 304 -14.89 1.94 -22.47
N PHE A 305 -13.86 2.68 -22.02
CA PHE A 305 -13.04 2.26 -20.89
C PHE A 305 -13.78 2.31 -19.56
N PHE A 306 -14.63 3.32 -19.33
CA PHE A 306 -15.49 3.33 -18.14
C PHE A 306 -16.55 2.23 -18.17
N LYS A 307 -17.07 1.89 -19.36
CA LYS A 307 -17.97 0.76 -19.54
C LYS A 307 -17.27 -0.57 -19.24
N GLU A 308 -16.06 -0.76 -19.73
CA GLU A 308 -15.25 -1.94 -19.41
C GLU A 308 -14.93 -2.01 -17.91
N ALA A 309 -14.60 -0.88 -17.28
CA ALA A 309 -14.40 -0.80 -15.84
C ALA A 309 -15.66 -1.28 -15.08
N LEU A 310 -16.84 -0.79 -15.48
CA LEU A 310 -18.13 -1.22 -14.95
C LEU A 310 -18.33 -2.74 -15.08
N GLU A 311 -18.06 -3.31 -16.26
CA GLU A 311 -18.23 -4.73 -16.55
C GLU A 311 -17.27 -5.62 -15.73
N LYS A 312 -16.06 -5.14 -15.44
CA LYS A 312 -15.04 -5.87 -14.68
C LYS A 312 -15.09 -5.62 -13.17
N SER A 313 -15.86 -4.64 -12.70
CA SER A 313 -15.97 -4.32 -11.27
C SER A 313 -16.69 -5.43 -10.49
N THR A 314 -16.19 -5.74 -9.30
CA THR A 314 -16.75 -6.78 -8.42
C THR A 314 -17.65 -6.20 -7.33
N THR A 315 -17.41 -4.96 -6.92
CA THR A 315 -18.20 -4.27 -5.88
C THR A 315 -19.29 -3.40 -6.50
N ASN A 316 -20.42 -3.23 -5.81
CA ASN A 316 -21.47 -2.32 -6.26
C ASN A 316 -21.02 -0.85 -6.23
N GLU A 317 -20.13 -0.48 -5.30
CA GLU A 317 -19.57 0.86 -5.23
C GLU A 317 -18.74 1.19 -6.49
N ASP A 318 -17.84 0.30 -6.89
CA ASP A 318 -17.03 0.49 -8.09
C ASP A 318 -17.89 0.48 -9.36
N LYS A 319 -18.94 -0.36 -9.40
CA LYS A 319 -19.92 -0.36 -10.50
C LYS A 319 -20.66 0.96 -10.58
N ALA A 320 -21.19 1.48 -9.46
CA ALA A 320 -21.88 2.75 -9.44
C ALA A 320 -20.98 3.89 -9.92
N LYS A 321 -19.74 3.92 -9.42
CA LYS A 321 -18.72 4.91 -9.83
C LYS A 321 -18.40 4.81 -11.32
N ALA A 322 -18.07 3.63 -11.83
CA ALA A 322 -17.76 3.43 -13.26
C ALA A 322 -18.95 3.77 -14.16
N CYS A 323 -20.18 3.37 -13.77
CA CYS A 323 -21.40 3.68 -14.50
C CYS A 323 -21.67 5.19 -14.55
N MET A 324 -21.48 5.91 -13.44
CA MET A 324 -21.63 7.36 -13.37
C MET A 324 -20.66 8.06 -14.33
N TYR A 325 -19.37 7.69 -14.32
CA TYR A 325 -18.39 8.26 -15.23
C TYR A 325 -18.69 7.92 -16.69
N TRP A 326 -19.09 6.68 -16.98
CA TRP A 326 -19.52 6.27 -18.31
C TRP A 326 -20.69 7.14 -18.83
N ALA A 327 -21.72 7.36 -18.00
CA ALA A 327 -22.87 8.20 -18.33
C ALA A 327 -22.46 9.67 -18.58
N GLN A 328 -21.54 10.22 -17.77
CA GLN A 328 -20.99 11.56 -17.98
C GLN A 328 -20.20 11.67 -19.29
N MET A 329 -19.43 10.65 -19.68
CA MET A 329 -18.71 10.65 -20.96
C MET A 329 -19.66 10.59 -22.15
N LEU A 330 -20.75 9.81 -22.04
CA LEU A 330 -21.81 9.80 -23.06
C LEU A 330 -22.49 11.17 -23.17
N MET A 331 -22.78 11.82 -22.04
CA MET A 331 -23.33 13.17 -22.00
C MET A 331 -22.39 14.18 -22.65
N ALA A 332 -21.10 14.18 -22.30
CA ALA A 332 -20.09 15.06 -22.87
C ALA A 332 -19.80 14.79 -24.36
N SER A 333 -20.24 13.63 -24.87
CA SER A 333 -20.17 13.26 -26.29
C SER A 333 -21.52 13.44 -27.02
N ASP A 334 -22.46 14.19 -26.45
CA ASP A 334 -23.81 14.46 -26.97
C ASP A 334 -24.69 13.22 -27.24
N GLN A 335 -24.35 12.08 -26.63
CA GLN A 335 -25.12 10.84 -26.74
C GLN A 335 -26.23 10.79 -25.67
N TYR A 336 -27.10 11.80 -25.63
CA TYR A 336 -28.01 12.03 -24.50
C TYR A 336 -28.99 10.90 -24.19
N SER A 337 -29.52 10.21 -25.20
CA SER A 337 -30.42 9.06 -24.97
C SER A 337 -29.70 7.93 -24.23
N ALA A 338 -28.48 7.59 -24.67
CA ALA A 338 -27.64 6.58 -24.04
C ALA A 338 -27.17 7.02 -22.65
N ALA A 339 -26.77 8.29 -22.51
CA ALA A 339 -26.36 8.89 -21.23
C ALA A 339 -27.48 8.80 -20.20
N ARG A 340 -28.72 9.15 -20.57
CA ARG A 340 -29.89 9.04 -19.68
C ARG A 340 -30.10 7.61 -19.19
N SER A 341 -30.06 6.63 -20.09
CA SER A 341 -30.21 5.22 -19.70
C SER A 341 -29.10 4.79 -18.75
N ALA A 342 -27.85 5.22 -18.99
CA ALA A 342 -26.73 4.93 -18.09
C ALA A 342 -26.88 5.62 -16.72
N PHE A 343 -27.32 6.89 -16.66
CA PHE A 343 -27.60 7.56 -15.39
C PHE A 343 -28.68 6.83 -14.58
N TYR A 344 -29.75 6.37 -15.21
CA TYR A 344 -30.76 5.54 -14.52
C TYR A 344 -30.22 4.19 -14.06
N GLN A 345 -29.22 3.63 -14.77
CA GLN A 345 -28.58 2.38 -14.36
C GLN A 345 -27.75 2.53 -13.08
N VAL A 346 -27.22 3.74 -12.76
CA VAL A 346 -26.42 3.98 -11.56
C VAL A 346 -27.16 3.55 -10.28
N SER A 347 -28.46 3.86 -10.18
CA SER A 347 -29.26 3.53 -8.99
C SER A 347 -29.48 2.03 -8.78
N ASN A 348 -29.21 1.19 -9.79
CA ASN A 348 -29.23 -0.26 -9.65
C ASN A 348 -28.01 -0.77 -8.85
N TYR A 349 -26.93 0.01 -8.79
CA TYR A 349 -25.72 -0.31 -8.06
C TYR A 349 -25.65 0.45 -6.73
N ASP A 350 -25.99 1.74 -6.74
CA ASP A 350 -26.04 2.57 -5.54
C ASP A 350 -27.22 3.54 -5.60
N LYS A 351 -28.25 3.27 -4.79
CA LYS A 351 -29.46 4.08 -4.73
C LYS A 351 -29.20 5.49 -4.19
N SER A 352 -28.17 5.69 -3.38
CA SER A 352 -27.84 7.02 -2.85
C SER A 352 -27.42 8.00 -3.96
N LYS A 353 -26.97 7.49 -5.11
CA LYS A 353 -26.58 8.27 -6.29
C LYS A 353 -27.72 8.62 -7.23
N GLU A 354 -28.95 8.19 -6.95
CA GLU A 354 -30.12 8.47 -7.79
C GLU A 354 -30.37 9.99 -7.93
N GLY A 355 -30.22 10.75 -6.84
CA GLY A 355 -30.38 12.21 -6.86
C GLY A 355 -29.37 12.89 -7.79
N GLU A 356 -28.09 12.57 -7.64
CA GLU A 356 -27.00 13.06 -8.49
C GLU A 356 -27.21 12.69 -9.98
N ALA A 357 -27.59 11.44 -10.25
CA ALA A 357 -27.87 10.97 -11.62
C ALA A 357 -29.04 11.73 -12.26
N LEU A 358 -30.13 11.97 -11.51
CA LEU A 358 -31.28 12.73 -11.99
C LEU A 358 -30.95 14.21 -12.24
N TYR A 359 -30.03 14.79 -11.47
CA TYR A 359 -29.55 16.15 -11.72
C TYR A 359 -28.84 16.24 -13.08
N PHE A 360 -28.02 15.26 -13.47
CA PHE A 360 -27.42 15.22 -14.81
C PHE A 360 -28.48 15.06 -15.92
N VAL A 361 -29.48 14.21 -15.70
CA VAL A 361 -30.62 14.07 -16.65
C VAL A 361 -31.37 15.39 -16.80
N ALA A 362 -31.66 16.09 -15.70
CA ALA A 362 -32.28 17.41 -15.73
C ALA A 362 -31.43 18.44 -16.50
N SER A 363 -30.11 18.39 -16.33
CA SER A 363 -29.17 19.29 -17.01
C SER A 363 -29.17 19.05 -18.53
N MET A 364 -29.17 17.78 -18.96
CA MET A 364 -29.31 17.43 -20.37
C MET A 364 -30.66 17.91 -20.94
N TYR A 365 -31.77 17.74 -20.21
CA TYR A 365 -33.09 18.21 -20.65
C TYR A 365 -33.11 19.73 -20.84
N LEU A 366 -32.56 20.48 -19.88
CA LEU A 366 -32.52 21.94 -19.97
C LEU A 366 -31.63 22.42 -21.11
N SER A 367 -30.47 21.79 -21.32
CA SER A 367 -29.58 22.12 -22.44
C SER A 367 -30.24 21.90 -23.81
N SER A 368 -31.13 20.91 -23.89
CA SER A 368 -31.92 20.60 -25.10
C SER A 368 -33.17 21.46 -25.26
N ALA A 369 -33.43 22.43 -24.38
CA ALA A 369 -34.71 23.15 -24.37
C ALA A 369 -34.96 23.99 -25.62
N ALA A 370 -33.91 24.57 -26.21
CA ALA A 370 -34.03 25.31 -27.46
C ALA A 370 -34.17 24.37 -28.67
N SER A 371 -33.36 23.32 -28.75
CA SER A 371 -33.36 22.38 -29.87
C SER A 371 -34.58 21.46 -29.91
N CYS A 372 -35.20 21.20 -28.76
CA CYS A 372 -36.45 20.45 -28.63
C CYS A 372 -37.69 21.35 -28.55
N ALA A 373 -37.56 22.65 -28.83
CA ALA A 373 -38.69 23.56 -28.77
C ALA A 373 -39.68 23.31 -29.92
N THR A 374 -40.96 23.52 -29.63
CA THR A 374 -42.05 23.45 -30.62
C THR A 374 -42.62 24.86 -30.87
N HIS A 375 -43.53 24.97 -31.84
CA HIS A 375 -44.25 26.22 -32.13
C HIS A 375 -43.28 27.40 -32.35
N GLU A 376 -42.39 27.26 -33.34
CA GLU A 376 -41.39 28.27 -33.70
C GLU A 376 -40.48 28.71 -32.53
N GLY A 377 -40.19 27.77 -31.63
CA GLY A 377 -39.30 28.01 -30.49
C GLY A 377 -39.98 28.66 -29.28
N LYS A 378 -41.30 28.90 -29.35
CA LYS A 378 -42.08 29.58 -28.30
C LYS A 378 -42.45 28.64 -27.16
N ILE A 379 -42.54 27.34 -27.41
CA ILE A 379 -42.90 26.33 -26.40
C ILE A 379 -41.70 25.41 -26.16
N ARG A 380 -41.07 25.55 -24.98
CA ARG A 380 -39.87 24.80 -24.59
C ARG A 380 -40.19 23.72 -23.57
N GLY A 381 -40.93 22.68 -23.99
CA GLY A 381 -41.42 21.64 -23.09
C GLY A 381 -40.32 20.92 -22.28
N ALA A 382 -39.11 20.82 -22.82
CA ALA A 382 -37.97 20.24 -22.11
C ALA A 382 -37.57 21.01 -20.85
N ALA A 383 -37.86 22.32 -20.76
CA ALA A 383 -37.62 23.10 -19.55
C ALA A 383 -38.54 22.66 -18.40
N TRP A 384 -39.79 22.27 -18.69
CA TRP A 384 -40.68 21.69 -17.68
C TRP A 384 -40.18 20.33 -17.21
N ALA A 385 -39.81 19.44 -18.15
CA ALA A 385 -39.26 18.14 -17.80
C ALA A 385 -37.95 18.26 -17.00
N ALA A 386 -37.07 19.22 -17.35
CA ALA A 386 -35.86 19.50 -16.60
C ALA A 386 -36.17 19.95 -15.16
N TYR A 387 -37.15 20.84 -14.98
CA TYR A 387 -37.60 21.27 -13.66
C TYR A 387 -38.10 20.09 -12.83
N ASP A 388 -38.94 19.22 -13.39
CA ASP A 388 -39.48 18.05 -12.69
C ASP A 388 -38.36 17.09 -12.23
N LYS A 389 -37.38 16.82 -13.09
CA LYS A 389 -36.23 15.98 -12.75
C LYS A 389 -35.35 16.61 -11.68
N ALA A 390 -35.07 17.91 -11.77
CA ALA A 390 -34.27 18.62 -10.77
C ALA A 390 -34.98 18.73 -9.41
N ALA A 391 -36.31 18.91 -9.40
CA ALA A 391 -37.10 18.88 -8.18
C ALA A 391 -37.04 17.51 -7.50
N ARG A 392 -37.14 16.42 -8.28
CA ARG A 392 -36.97 15.06 -7.77
C ARG A 392 -35.53 14.81 -7.29
N ALA A 393 -34.52 15.25 -8.03
CA ALA A 393 -33.12 15.15 -7.64
C ALA A 393 -32.86 15.82 -6.28
N LYS A 394 -33.34 17.06 -6.09
CA LYS A 394 -33.27 17.79 -4.83
C LYS A 394 -33.94 17.04 -3.67
N SER A 395 -35.08 16.39 -3.91
CA SER A 395 -35.78 15.63 -2.87
C SER A 395 -35.04 14.36 -2.47
N LEU A 396 -34.32 13.73 -3.41
CA LEU A 396 -33.58 12.49 -3.17
C LEU A 396 -32.20 12.72 -2.57
N ASP A 397 -31.58 13.85 -2.92
CA ASP A 397 -30.27 14.25 -2.41
C ASP A 397 -30.28 15.74 -2.01
N PRO A 398 -30.53 16.02 -0.72
CA PRO A 398 -30.48 17.38 -0.20
C PRO A 398 -29.10 18.04 -0.29
N SER A 399 -28.00 17.28 -0.44
CA SER A 399 -26.64 17.84 -0.51
C SER A 399 -26.38 18.62 -1.81
N ILE A 400 -27.17 18.36 -2.85
CA ILE A 400 -27.11 19.07 -4.14
C ILE A 400 -28.27 20.06 -4.34
N ALA A 401 -29.00 20.40 -3.27
CA ALA A 401 -30.19 21.26 -3.34
C ALA A 401 -29.94 22.59 -4.05
N ASP A 402 -28.84 23.28 -3.74
CA ASP A 402 -28.50 24.58 -4.34
C ASP A 402 -28.31 24.48 -5.87
N LYS A 403 -27.64 23.42 -6.34
CA LYS A 403 -27.43 23.15 -7.76
C LYS A 403 -28.75 22.87 -8.47
N CYS A 404 -29.59 22.04 -7.85
CA CYS A 404 -30.93 21.72 -8.37
C CYS A 404 -31.80 22.98 -8.45
N GLU A 405 -31.80 23.83 -7.42
CA GLU A 405 -32.55 25.07 -7.41
C GLU A 405 -32.10 26.07 -8.48
N GLN A 406 -30.79 26.18 -8.71
CA GLN A 406 -30.25 27.01 -9.78
C GLN A 406 -30.72 26.52 -11.16
N LEU A 407 -30.71 25.22 -11.39
CA LEU A 407 -31.23 24.61 -12.62
C LEU A 407 -32.74 24.84 -12.75
N MET A 408 -33.49 24.66 -11.67
CA MET A 408 -34.93 24.93 -11.63
C MET A 408 -35.25 26.39 -11.97
N ARG A 409 -34.54 27.36 -11.39
CA ARG A 409 -34.69 28.79 -11.73
C ARG A 409 -34.39 29.07 -13.21
N SER A 410 -33.34 28.44 -13.73
CA SER A 410 -32.97 28.56 -15.15
C SER A 410 -34.04 27.96 -16.07
N ALA A 411 -34.66 26.85 -15.65
CA ALA A 411 -35.78 26.25 -16.35
C ALA A 411 -37.03 27.15 -16.34
N VAL A 412 -37.38 27.75 -15.19
CA VAL A 412 -38.49 28.71 -15.05
C VAL A 412 -38.32 29.89 -16.00
N GLY A 413 -37.11 30.44 -16.12
CA GLY A 413 -36.82 31.53 -17.05
C GLY A 413 -37.10 31.20 -18.52
N GLN A 414 -37.17 29.91 -18.88
CA GLN A 414 -37.45 29.43 -20.23
C GLN A 414 -38.91 29.01 -20.45
N TRP A 415 -39.77 29.12 -19.44
CA TRP A 415 -41.20 28.81 -19.58
C TRP A 415 -41.89 29.82 -20.50
N PRO A 416 -42.94 29.40 -21.25
CA PRO A 416 -43.70 30.31 -22.08
C PRO A 416 -44.46 31.33 -21.24
N THR A 417 -44.64 32.53 -21.80
CA THR A 417 -45.56 33.54 -21.26
C THR A 417 -47.01 33.07 -21.39
N THR A 418 -47.88 33.62 -20.55
CA THR A 418 -49.34 33.43 -20.66
C THR A 418 -49.85 33.73 -22.07
N GLU A 419 -49.31 34.75 -22.73
CA GLU A 419 -49.67 35.11 -24.12
C GLU A 419 -49.30 34.02 -25.13
N ASN A 420 -48.06 33.53 -25.12
CA ASN A 420 -47.63 32.46 -26.01
C ASN A 420 -48.43 31.17 -25.74
N ALA A 421 -48.64 30.85 -24.46
CA ALA A 421 -49.42 29.68 -24.08
C ALA A 421 -50.87 29.77 -24.58
N PHE A 422 -51.51 30.93 -24.43
CA PHE A 422 -52.85 31.18 -24.96
C PHE A 422 -52.90 31.05 -26.49
N PHE A 423 -51.94 31.66 -27.21
CA PHE A 423 -51.89 31.62 -28.67
C PHE A 423 -51.79 30.19 -29.24
N TYR A 424 -51.11 29.30 -28.52
CA TYR A 424 -50.94 27.90 -28.90
C TYR A 424 -51.89 26.93 -28.16
N GLU A 425 -52.96 27.45 -27.55
CA GLU A 425 -53.99 26.67 -26.84
C GLU A 425 -53.41 25.76 -25.72
N ILE A 426 -52.34 26.23 -25.08
CA ILE A 426 -51.66 25.56 -23.97
C ILE A 426 -52.16 26.12 -22.64
N THR A 427 -52.82 25.27 -21.85
CA THR A 427 -53.38 25.66 -20.54
C THR A 427 -52.42 25.30 -19.39
N ASN A 428 -52.29 26.20 -18.41
CA ASN A 428 -51.52 25.94 -17.19
C ASN A 428 -52.04 24.69 -16.47
N GLY A 429 -51.15 23.81 -16.02
CA GLY A 429 -51.51 22.58 -15.31
C GLY A 429 -51.92 21.39 -16.21
N GLN A 430 -52.04 21.57 -17.53
CA GLN A 430 -52.31 20.45 -18.42
C GLN A 430 -51.09 19.52 -18.57
N SER A 431 -51.32 18.26 -18.93
CA SER A 431 -50.24 17.34 -19.31
C SER A 431 -49.69 17.72 -20.68
N TYR A 432 -48.37 17.70 -20.83
CA TYR A 432 -47.68 17.95 -22.09
C TYR A 432 -46.67 16.85 -22.37
N HIS A 433 -46.69 16.32 -23.58
CA HIS A 433 -45.71 15.33 -24.02
C HIS A 433 -44.52 16.03 -24.69
N VAL A 434 -43.34 15.95 -24.07
CA VAL A 434 -42.10 16.48 -24.62
C VAL A 434 -41.55 15.47 -25.62
N GLY A 435 -41.56 15.83 -26.91
CA GLY A 435 -41.00 15.02 -27.99
C GLY A 435 -39.46 14.98 -27.99
N CYS A 436 -38.87 14.92 -29.18
CA CYS A 436 -37.42 14.76 -29.39
C CYS A 436 -36.85 13.52 -28.69
N TRP A 437 -35.56 13.52 -28.33
CA TRP A 437 -34.92 12.43 -27.61
C TRP A 437 -35.43 12.27 -26.16
N ILE A 438 -36.08 13.31 -25.61
CA ILE A 438 -36.63 13.33 -24.26
C ILE A 438 -37.82 12.40 -24.16
N ASN A 439 -38.82 12.51 -25.05
CA ASN A 439 -39.96 11.58 -25.13
C ASN A 439 -40.61 11.24 -23.77
N GLU A 440 -40.85 12.25 -22.94
CA GLU A 440 -41.43 12.13 -21.59
C GLU A 440 -42.58 13.12 -21.40
N SER A 441 -43.53 12.77 -20.53
CA SER A 441 -44.63 13.66 -20.16
C SER A 441 -44.28 14.52 -18.96
N THR A 442 -44.77 15.77 -18.97
CA THR A 442 -44.58 16.77 -17.91
C THR A 442 -45.88 17.56 -17.70
N THR A 443 -45.85 18.53 -16.79
CA THR A 443 -46.96 19.43 -16.50
C THR A 443 -46.60 20.84 -16.93
N VAL A 444 -47.48 21.45 -17.74
CA VAL A 444 -47.34 22.82 -18.20
C VAL A 444 -47.36 23.79 -17.02
N ARG A 445 -46.37 24.69 -17.00
CA ARG A 445 -46.27 25.81 -16.05
C ARG A 445 -45.88 27.08 -16.80
N LEU A 446 -46.56 28.19 -16.51
CA LEU A 446 -46.38 29.46 -17.21
C LEU A 446 -45.53 30.42 -16.38
N ARG A 447 -44.83 31.35 -17.05
CA ARG A 447 -44.08 32.42 -16.39
C ARG A 447 -44.89 33.69 -16.21
#